data_AF-A0AB32XAL8-F1
#
_entry.id   AF-A0AB32XAL8-F1
#
_cell.length_a   1.000
_cell.length_b   1.000
_cell.length_c   1.000
_cell.angle_alpha   90.00
_cell.angle_beta   90.00
_cell.angle_gamma   90.00
#
_symmetry.space_group_name_H-M   'P 1'
#
loop_
_entity.id
_entity.type
_entity.pdbx_description
1 polymer ?
#
loop_
_entity_poly.entity_id
_entity_poly.type
_entity_poly.pdbx_seq_one_letter_code
_entity_poly.pdbx_strand_id
1 'polypeptide(L)' 'MIIKMKVQQAMKELSIPGTVEALGLGQGKTVVNNFDVVLCTSNFVSEVSKGKAKAYGLKNIMDVNEIKAALKDASSKM' A
#
# COMPACT_ATOMS: atom_id res chain seq x y z
N MET A 1 -14.33 -1.30 -1.52
CA MET A 1 -13.49 -1.68 -2.71
C MET A 1 -12.76 -2.98 -2.41
N ILE A 2 -12.67 -3.89 -3.39
CA ILE A 2 -12.08 -5.24 -3.23
C ILE A 2 -10.59 -5.18 -2.84
N ILE A 3 -9.84 -4.20 -3.35
CA ILE A 3 -8.40 -4.00 -3.03
C ILE A 3 -8.17 -3.87 -1.52
N LYS A 4 -9.00 -3.07 -0.82
CA LYS A 4 -8.92 -2.92 0.64
C LYS A 4 -9.03 -4.28 1.35
N MET A 5 -9.97 -5.12 0.92
CA MET A 5 -10.15 -6.45 1.52
C MET A 5 -8.94 -7.35 1.28
N LYS A 6 -8.32 -7.29 0.09
CA LYS A 6 -7.11 -8.07 -0.24
C LYS A 6 -5.89 -7.63 0.57
N VAL A 7 -5.71 -6.32 0.76
CA VAL A 7 -4.63 -5.79 1.62
C VAL A 7 -4.86 -6.16 3.09
N GLN A 8 -6.10 -6.03 3.58
CA GLN A 8 -6.45 -6.47 4.94
C GLN A 8 -6.21 -7.97 5.14
N GLN A 9 -6.57 -8.79 4.15
CA GLN A 9 -6.28 -10.23 4.16
C GLN A 9 -4.76 -10.48 4.25
N ALA A 10 -3.95 -9.82 3.41
CA ALA A 10 -2.51 -9.96 3.42
C ALA A 10 -1.88 -9.52 4.75
N MET A 11 -2.33 -8.40 5.33
CA MET A 11 -1.88 -7.94 6.65
C MET A 11 -2.20 -8.95 7.74
N LYS A 12 -3.41 -9.54 7.73
CA LYS A 12 -3.82 -10.57 8.69
C LYS A 12 -2.95 -11.82 8.57
N GLU A 13 -2.70 -12.29 7.35
CA GLU A 13 -1.86 -13.47 7.10
C GLU A 13 -0.39 -13.23 7.50
N LEU A 14 0.10 -12.00 7.40
CA LEU A 14 1.44 -11.61 7.84
C LEU A 14 1.49 -11.15 9.30
N SER A 15 0.36 -11.17 10.03
CA SER A 15 0.25 -10.66 11.40
C SER A 15 0.75 -9.22 11.57
N ILE A 16 0.53 -8.37 10.56
CA ILE A 16 0.85 -6.95 10.60
C ILE A 16 -0.34 -6.20 11.22
N PRO A 17 -0.18 -5.56 12.39
CA PRO A 17 -1.23 -4.73 12.97
C PRO A 17 -1.37 -3.43 12.17
N GLY A 18 -2.61 -2.96 12.01
CA GLY A 18 -2.85 -1.65 11.40
C GLY A 18 -4.23 -1.53 10.75
N THR A 19 -4.43 -0.39 10.10
CA THR A 19 -5.64 -0.07 9.36
C THR A 19 -5.32 0.07 7.87
N VAL A 20 -6.32 -0.19 7.04
CA VAL A 20 -6.20 -0.04 5.59
C VAL A 20 -7.28 0.92 5.11
N GLU A 21 -6.86 1.89 4.32
CA GLU A 21 -7.76 2.80 3.61
C GLU A 21 -7.54 2.69 2.12
N ALA A 22 -8.64 2.71 1.36
CA ALA A 22 -8.59 2.71 -0.10
C ALA A 22 -9.13 4.04 -0.58
N LEU A 23 -8.26 4.81 -1.23
CA LEU A 23 -8.52 6.15 -1.71
C LEU A 23 -8.32 6.20 -3.22
N GLY A 24 -9.02 7.10 -3.89
CA GLY A 24 -8.69 7.43 -5.28
C GLY A 24 -7.32 8.10 -5.38
N LEU A 25 -6.61 7.91 -6.49
CA LEU A 25 -5.26 8.45 -6.69
C LEU A 25 -5.18 9.96 -6.41
N GLY A 26 -6.18 10.73 -6.86
CA GLY A 26 -6.23 12.18 -6.63
C GLY A 26 -6.30 12.56 -5.14
N GLN A 27 -7.07 11.83 -4.34
CA GLN A 27 -7.14 12.04 -2.89
C GLN A 27 -5.86 11.55 -2.19
N GLY A 28 -5.38 10.37 -2.59
CA GLY A 28 -4.21 9.72 -2.00
C GLY A 28 -2.97 10.60 -2.03
N LYS A 29 -2.72 11.35 -3.11
CA LYS A 29 -1.58 12.29 -3.21
C LYS A 29 -1.55 13.33 -2.08
N THR A 30 -2.71 13.84 -1.68
CA THR A 30 -2.82 14.91 -0.68
C THR A 30 -2.64 14.36 0.73
N VAL A 31 -3.11 13.13 0.98
CA VAL A 31 -3.10 12.52 2.31
C VAL A 31 -2.00 11.46 2.50
N VAL A 32 -1.15 11.22 1.50
CA VAL A 32 -0.08 10.21 1.52
C VAL A 32 0.79 10.33 2.78
N ASN A 33 1.03 11.55 3.26
CA ASN A 33 1.86 11.81 4.43
C ASN A 33 1.24 11.38 5.76
N ASN A 34 -0.05 11.00 5.78
CA ASN A 34 -0.73 10.50 6.97
C ASN A 34 -0.64 8.96 7.11
N PHE A 35 0.01 8.29 6.16
CA PHE A 35 0.16 6.84 6.14
C PHE A 35 1.63 6.44 6.23
N ASP A 36 1.91 5.27 6.80
CA ASP A 36 3.26 4.71 6.84
C ASP A 36 3.66 4.08 5.50
N VAL A 37 2.70 3.44 4.84
CA VAL A 37 2.89 2.65 3.61
C VAL A 37 1.77 2.97 2.63
N VAL A 38 2.13 3.18 1.37
CA VAL A 38 1.17 3.36 0.27
C VAL A 38 1.42 2.32 -0.80
N LEU A 39 0.37 1.57 -1.13
CA LEU A 39 0.36 0.62 -2.24
C LEU A 39 -0.41 1.23 -3.41
N CYS A 40 0.19 1.25 -4.59
CA CYS A 40 -0.43 1.78 -5.81
C CYS A 40 0.01 0.97 -7.03
N THR A 41 -0.62 1.20 -8.18
CA THR A 41 -0.11 0.66 -9.45
C THR A 41 1.26 1.26 -9.75
N SER A 42 2.18 0.45 -10.27
CA SER A 42 3.59 0.83 -10.54
C SER A 42 3.74 2.15 -11.31
N ASN A 43 2.83 2.42 -12.26
CA ASN A 43 2.84 3.64 -13.07
C ASN A 43 2.66 4.93 -12.24
N PHE A 44 2.09 4.84 -11.04
CA PHE A 44 1.77 5.98 -10.19
C PHE A 44 2.69 6.13 -8.97
N VAL A 45 3.69 5.25 -8.83
CA VAL A 45 4.55 5.26 -7.63
C VAL A 45 5.29 6.59 -7.46
N SER A 46 5.77 7.18 -8.56
CA SER A 46 6.47 8.48 -8.56
C SER A 46 5.58 9.66 -8.16
N GLU A 47 4.26 9.49 -8.27
CA GLU A 47 3.29 10.51 -7.90
C GLU A 47 2.96 10.50 -6.41
N VAL A 48 3.12 9.34 -5.76
CA VAL A 48 2.88 9.16 -4.31
C VAL A 48 4.16 9.05 -3.48
N SER A 49 5.32 8.83 -4.11
CA SER A 49 6.62 8.72 -3.45
C SER A 49 7.23 10.05 -3.01
N LYS A 50 6.54 11.17 -3.21
CA LYS A 50 7.03 12.51 -2.82
C LYS A 50 6.83 12.81 -1.32
N GLY A 51 6.18 11.90 -0.60
CA GLY A 51 5.87 12.02 0.82
C GLY A 51 6.82 11.27 1.74
N LYS A 52 6.49 11.27 3.04
CA LYS A 52 7.20 10.47 4.07
C LYS A 52 6.84 8.98 4.02
N ALA A 53 5.67 8.66 3.47
CA ALA A 53 5.20 7.29 3.36
C ALA A 53 6.06 6.47 2.40
N LYS A 54 6.26 5.19 2.74
CA LYS A 54 6.92 4.25 1.85
C LYS A 54 5.95 3.84 0.73
N ALA A 55 6.23 4.31 -0.49
CA ALA A 55 5.43 4.00 -1.66
C ALA A 55 5.92 2.72 -2.35
N TYR A 56 5.00 1.79 -2.61
CA TYR A 56 5.25 0.57 -3.37
C TYR A 56 4.33 0.51 -4.59
N GLY A 57 4.97 0.30 -5.74
CA GLY A 57 4.30 0.04 -7.00
C GLY A 57 4.07 -1.45 -7.19
N LEU A 58 2.81 -1.85 -7.38
CA LEU A 58 2.43 -3.22 -7.75
C LEU A 58 2.16 -3.27 -9.25
N LYS A 59 2.53 -4.36 -9.92
CA LYS A 59 2.16 -4.60 -11.32
C LYS A 59 0.68 -4.96 -11.38
N ASN A 60 0.23 -5.78 -10.43
CA ASN A 60 -1.17 -6.12 -10.25
C ASN A 60 -1.64 -5.78 -8.84
N ILE A 61 -2.43 -4.70 -8.72
CA ILE A 61 -2.98 -4.21 -7.44
C ILE A 61 -3.98 -5.18 -6.77
N MET A 62 -4.38 -6.24 -7.48
CA MET A 62 -5.29 -7.28 -7.01
C MET A 62 -4.58 -8.58 -6.62
N ASP A 63 -3.28 -8.72 -6.93
CA ASP A 63 -2.50 -9.92 -6.62
C ASP A 63 -2.05 -9.89 -5.15
N VAL A 64 -2.55 -10.84 -4.37
CA VAL A 64 -2.25 -10.97 -2.94
C VAL A 64 -0.78 -11.26 -2.69
N ASN A 65 -0.10 -11.98 -3.59
CA ASN A 65 1.31 -12.31 -3.42
C ASN A 65 2.19 -11.06 -3.59
N GLU A 66 1.89 -10.21 -4.58
CA GLU A 66 2.57 -8.91 -4.75
C GLU A 66 2.31 -7.99 -3.55
N ILE A 67 1.07 -7.91 -3.09
CA ILE A 67 0.69 -7.13 -1.90
C ILE A 67 1.49 -7.61 -0.67
N LYS A 68 1.55 -8.92 -0.43
CA LYS A 68 2.30 -9.49 0.70
C LYS A 68 3.79 -9.19 0.60
N ALA A 69 4.38 -9.31 -0.58
CA ALA A 69 5.80 -9.00 -0.79
C ALA A 69 6.11 -7.53 -0.44
N ALA A 70 5.26 -6.60 -0.91
CA ALA A 70 5.40 -5.18 -0.59
C ALA A 70 5.22 -4.89 0.91
N LEU A 71 4.20 -5.47 1.54
CA LEU A 71 3.95 -5.30 2.99
C LEU A 71 5.09 -5.87 3.83
N LYS A 72 5.68 -7.02 3.43
CA LYS A 72 6.80 -7.65 4.12
C LYS A 72 8.09 -6.83 4.00
N ASP A 73 8.36 -6.27 2.82
CA ASP A 73 9.50 -5.36 2.64
C ASP A 73 9.31 -4.08 3.46
N ALA A 74 8.08 -3.55 3.50
CA ALA A 74 7.75 -2.38 4.30
C ALA A 74 7.95 -2.61 5.80
N SER A 75 7.46 -3.75 6.33
CA SER A 75 7.54 -4.10 7.74
C SER A 75 8.98 -4.38 8.20
N SER A 76 9.85 -4.88 7.32
CA SER A 76 11.26 -5.10 7.64
C SER A 76 12.06 -3.80 7.78
N LYS A 77 11.53 -2.67 7.31
CA LYS A 77 12.20 -1.36 7.29
C LYS A 77 11.57 -0.37 8.26
N MET A 78 10.51 -0.76 8.98
CA MET A 78 9.86 0.04 10.04
C MET A 78 10.54 -0.24 11.37
#